data_AF-A0A2A7WX83-F1
#
_entry.id   AF-A0A2A7WX83-F1
#
_cell.length_a   1.000
_cell.length_b   1.000
_cell.length_c   1.000
_cell.angle_alpha   90.00
_cell.angle_beta   90.00
_cell.angle_gamma   90.00
#
_symmetry.space_group_name_H-M   'P 1'
#
loop_
_entity.id
_entity.type
_entity.pdbx_description
1 polymer ?
#
loop_
_entity_poly.entity_id
_entity_poly.type
_entity_poly.pdbx_seq_one_letter_code
_entity_poly.pdbx_strand_id
1 'polypeptide(L)'
;MLYGLLLSLIAGALIGLQSIFNSKVNERTGIWLTTTFVLGMGFIASLIMGLFLDGKQLFDLHNMKVWYWFSGIVGVGVVFCLTKGIRILGPTYATSIILTSQLLFALLFDTKGWLGLEKVPFTSKQLIGVLLIISGILVFKLSGISFKRIKQLI
;
A
#
# COMPACT_ATOMS: atom_id res chain seq x y z
N MET A 1 -3.39 17.49 13.54
CA MET A 1 -3.83 16.12 13.92
C MET A 1 -5.07 15.68 13.13
N LEU A 2 -6.21 16.39 13.22
CA LEU A 2 -7.45 16.01 12.53
C LEU A 2 -7.32 15.93 10.99
N TYR A 3 -6.64 16.91 10.37
CA TYR A 3 -6.38 16.91 8.93
C TYR A 3 -5.61 15.67 8.45
N GLY A 4 -4.58 15.27 9.19
CA GLY A 4 -3.82 14.04 8.89
C GLY A 4 -4.68 12.80 8.99
N LEU A 5 -5.55 12.70 10.00
CA LEU A 5 -6.47 11.58 10.15
C LEU A 5 -7.47 11.47 8.99
N LEU A 6 -8.02 12.61 8.55
CA LEU A 6 -8.89 12.66 7.36
C LEU A 6 -8.16 12.23 6.09
N LEU A 7 -6.94 12.74 5.87
CA LEU A 7 -6.12 12.34 4.72
C LEU A 7 -5.78 10.84 4.74
N SER A 8 -5.47 10.27 5.91
CA SER A 8 -5.19 8.85 6.04
C SER A 8 -6.42 7.98 5.73
N LEU A 9 -7.63 8.42 6.13
CA LEU A 9 -8.88 7.74 5.77
C LEU A 9 -9.12 7.77 4.27
N ILE A 10 -8.94 8.94 3.65
CA ILE A 10 -9.07 9.11 2.19
C ILE A 10 -8.05 8.24 1.46
N ALA A 11 -6.79 8.23 1.91
CA ALA A 11 -5.74 7.40 1.34
C ALA A 11 -6.12 5.91 1.38
N GLY A 12 -6.65 5.41 2.49
CA GLY A 12 -7.14 4.03 2.60
C GLY A 12 -8.24 3.71 1.57
N ALA A 13 -9.20 4.61 1.38
CA ALA A 13 -10.26 4.45 0.38
C ALA A 13 -9.69 4.42 -1.06
N LEU A 14 -8.74 5.32 -1.35
CA LEU A 14 -8.08 5.42 -2.66
C LEU A 14 -7.23 4.19 -2.97
N ILE A 15 -6.53 3.61 -1.99
CA ILE A 15 -5.76 2.36 -2.16
C ILE A 15 -6.70 1.20 -2.53
N GLY A 16 -7.88 1.13 -1.90
CA GLY A 16 -8.92 0.15 -2.24
C GLY A 16 -9.41 0.32 -3.69
N LEU A 17 -9.71 1.55 -4.10
CA LEU A 17 -10.14 1.86 -5.46
C LEU A 17 -9.05 1.54 -6.50
N GLN A 18 -7.80 1.94 -6.24
CA GLN A 18 -6.65 1.64 -7.10
C GLN A 18 -6.47 0.13 -7.27
N SER A 19 -6.63 -0.65 -6.21
CA SER A 19 -6.54 -2.12 -6.26
C SER A 19 -7.60 -2.72 -7.21
N ILE A 20 -8.83 -2.20 -7.19
CA ILE A 20 -9.90 -2.62 -8.10
C ILE A 20 -9.54 -2.28 -9.55
N PHE A 21 -9.10 -1.04 -9.81
CA PHE A 21 -8.68 -0.62 -11.15
C PHE A 21 -7.51 -1.44 -11.67
N ASN A 22 -6.46 -1.64 -10.87
CA ASN A 22 -5.29 -2.43 -11.25
C ASN A 22 -5.68 -3.88 -11.58
N SER A 23 -6.58 -4.48 -10.79
CA SER A 23 -7.09 -5.82 -11.08
C SER A 23 -7.82 -5.87 -12.42
N LYS A 24 -8.69 -4.89 -12.71
CA LYS A 24 -9.46 -4.84 -13.96
C LYS A 24 -8.62 -4.55 -15.20
N VAL A 25 -7.64 -3.65 -15.10
CA VAL A 25 -6.69 -3.42 -16.19
C VAL A 25 -5.86 -4.68 -16.45
N ASN A 26 -5.42 -5.37 -15.39
CA ASN A 26 -4.63 -6.61 -15.50
C ASN A 26 -5.41 -7.78 -16.12
N GLU A 27 -6.72 -7.88 -15.89
CA GLU A 27 -7.59 -8.85 -16.57
C GLU A 27 -7.55 -8.70 -18.10
N ARG A 28 -7.34 -7.48 -18.62
CA ARG A 28 -7.40 -7.16 -20.06
C ARG A 28 -6.04 -7.02 -20.73
N THR A 29 -5.01 -6.64 -19.98
CA THR A 29 -3.73 -6.17 -20.55
C THR A 29 -2.50 -6.92 -20.03
N GLY A 30 -2.66 -7.72 -18.97
CA GLY A 30 -1.55 -8.36 -18.28
C GLY A 30 -0.80 -7.45 -17.32
N ILE A 31 0.07 -8.06 -16.52
CA ILE A 31 0.63 -7.45 -15.31
C ILE A 31 1.62 -6.32 -15.62
N TRP A 32 2.44 -6.49 -16.66
CA TRP A 32 3.47 -5.52 -17.02
C TRP A 32 2.85 -4.26 -17.62
N LEU A 33 1.90 -4.41 -18.55
CA LEU A 33 1.20 -3.25 -19.10
C LEU A 33 0.38 -2.51 -18.04
N THR A 34 -0.28 -3.24 -17.13
CA THR A 34 -0.96 -2.64 -15.98
C THR A 34 0.00 -1.82 -15.12
N THR A 35 1.16 -2.38 -14.78
CA THR A 35 2.12 -1.73 -13.90
C THR A 35 2.68 -0.47 -14.55
N THR A 36 3.07 -0.56 -15.83
CA THR A 36 3.52 0.60 -16.62
C THR A 36 2.45 1.67 -16.72
N PHE A 37 1.20 1.28 -16.99
CA PHE A 37 0.09 2.23 -17.14
C PHE A 37 -0.24 2.95 -15.83
N VAL A 38 -0.32 2.21 -14.72
CA VAL A 38 -0.67 2.78 -13.41
C VAL A 38 0.42 3.72 -12.90
N LEU A 39 1.69 3.31 -12.98
CA LEU A 39 2.81 4.16 -12.57
C LEU A 39 2.96 5.36 -13.52
N GLY A 40 2.77 5.16 -14.82
CA GLY A 40 2.81 6.24 -15.81
C GLY A 40 1.71 7.29 -15.60
N MET A 41 0.47 6.85 -15.39
CA MET A 41 -0.64 7.76 -15.07
C MET A 41 -0.44 8.47 -13.74
N GLY A 42 0.11 7.78 -12.73
CA GLY A 42 0.48 8.39 -11.46
C GLY A 42 1.56 9.46 -11.63
N PHE A 43 2.58 9.19 -12.45
CA PHE A 43 3.62 10.16 -12.78
C PHE A 43 3.05 11.39 -13.49
N ILE A 44 2.21 11.20 -14.52
CA ILE A 44 1.58 12.31 -15.25
C ILE A 44 0.72 13.17 -14.30
N ALA A 45 -0.12 12.54 -13.47
CA ALA A 45 -0.96 13.25 -12.51
C ALA A 45 -0.13 14.04 -11.49
N SER A 46 0.91 13.42 -10.94
CA SER A 46 1.82 14.07 -9.98
C SER A 46 2.60 15.22 -10.62
N LEU A 47 3.05 15.06 -11.86
CA LEU A 47 3.77 16.10 -12.59
C LEU A 47 2.88 17.31 -12.86
N ILE A 48 1.64 17.08 -13.32
CA ILE A 48 0.67 18.16 -13.57
C ILE A 48 0.36 18.90 -12.28
N MET A 49 0.02 18.18 -11.19
CA MET A 49 -0.26 18.83 -9.91
C MET A 49 0.96 19.59 -9.37
N GLY A 50 2.15 19.00 -9.42
CA GLY A 50 3.38 19.64 -8.98
C GLY A 50 3.70 20.92 -9.77
N LEU A 51 3.46 20.93 -11.08
CA LEU A 51 3.66 22.13 -11.90
C LEU A 51 2.70 23.26 -11.53
N PHE A 52 1.45 22.93 -11.16
CA PHE A 52 0.46 23.93 -10.74
C PHE A 52 0.67 24.44 -9.31
N LEU A 53 1.09 23.57 -8.40
CA LEU A 53 1.21 23.88 -6.97
C LEU A 53 2.60 24.43 -6.60
N ASP A 54 3.67 23.79 -7.11
CA ASP A 54 5.06 24.06 -6.72
C ASP A 54 5.87 24.76 -7.83
N GLY A 55 5.41 24.69 -9.09
CA GLY A 55 6.04 25.35 -10.23
C GLY A 55 7.49 24.92 -10.45
N LYS A 56 8.43 25.88 -10.41
CA LYS A 56 9.86 25.60 -10.61
C LYS A 56 10.49 24.77 -9.49
N GLN A 57 9.91 24.82 -8.28
CA GLN A 57 10.44 24.07 -7.13
C GLN A 57 10.30 22.56 -7.30
N LEU A 58 9.39 22.10 -8.16
CA LEU A 58 9.24 20.68 -8.50
C LEU A 58 10.53 20.04 -9.02
N PHE A 59 11.38 20.83 -9.68
CA PHE A 59 12.64 20.37 -10.27
C PHE A 59 13.85 20.61 -9.36
N ASP A 60 13.65 21.06 -8.13
CA ASP A 60 14.74 21.19 -7.17
C ASP A 60 15.12 19.82 -6.60
N LEU A 61 16.23 19.27 -7.11
CA LEU A 61 16.74 17.95 -6.74
C LEU A 61 17.93 18.05 -5.76
N HIS A 62 18.27 19.24 -5.25
CA HIS A 62 19.51 19.47 -4.49
C HIS A 62 19.67 18.56 -3.27
N ASN A 63 18.55 18.19 -2.62
CA ASN A 63 18.55 17.36 -1.41
C ASN A 63 18.31 15.86 -1.69
N MET A 64 18.29 15.42 -2.96
CA MET A 64 18.07 14.02 -3.28
C MET A 64 19.34 13.19 -3.04
N LYS A 65 19.19 12.13 -2.23
CA LYS A 65 20.23 11.10 -2.06
C LYS A 65 20.05 10.02 -3.13
N VAL A 66 21.15 9.41 -3.61
CA VAL A 66 21.13 8.39 -4.69
C VAL A 66 20.13 7.26 -4.44
N TRP A 67 20.01 6.78 -3.21
CA TRP A 67 19.09 5.71 -2.87
C TRP A 67 17.59 6.08 -2.95
N TYR A 68 17.22 7.37 -2.94
CA TYR A 68 15.84 7.82 -3.16
C TYR A 68 15.34 7.53 -4.58
N TRP A 69 16.26 7.47 -5.54
CA TRP A 69 15.96 7.25 -6.96
C TRP A 69 15.39 5.84 -7.20
N PHE A 70 15.70 4.89 -6.32
CA PHE A 70 15.21 3.52 -6.39
C PHE A 70 13.76 3.37 -5.91
N SER A 71 13.14 4.42 -5.33
CA SER A 71 11.74 4.38 -4.87
C SER A 71 10.76 4.01 -6.00
N GLY A 72 11.00 4.50 -7.22
CA GLY A 72 10.18 4.14 -8.39
C GLY A 72 10.21 2.66 -8.73
N ILE A 73 11.38 2.01 -8.57
CA ILE A 73 11.54 0.56 -8.78
C ILE A 73 10.78 -0.22 -7.70
N VAL A 74 10.81 0.26 -6.45
CA VAL A 74 9.98 -0.32 -5.37
C VAL A 74 8.49 -0.23 -5.72
N GLY A 75 8.05 0.88 -6.33
CA GLY A 75 6.69 1.06 -6.84
C GLY A 75 6.25 -0.02 -7.84
N VAL A 76 7.14 -0.43 -8.76
CA VAL A 76 6.90 -1.56 -9.69
C VAL A 76 6.63 -2.85 -8.90
N GLY A 77 7.46 -3.14 -7.90
CA GLY A 77 7.27 -4.29 -7.01
C GLY A 77 5.94 -4.25 -6.26
N VAL A 78 5.55 -3.08 -5.74
CA VAL A 78 4.27 -2.89 -5.03
C VAL A 78 3.09 -3.21 -5.94
N VAL A 79 3.00 -2.61 -7.13
CA VAL A 79 1.89 -2.84 -8.06
C VAL A 79 1.84 -4.30 -8.51
N PHE A 80 3.00 -4.90 -8.81
CA PHE A 80 3.09 -6.31 -9.18
C PHE A 80 2.56 -7.23 -8.07
N CYS A 81 3.12 -7.12 -6.86
CA CYS A 81 2.76 -7.98 -5.72
C CYS A 81 1.31 -7.80 -5.31
N LEU A 82 0.81 -6.57 -5.25
CA LEU A 82 -0.57 -6.25 -4.91
C LEU A 82 -1.52 -6.87 -5.94
N THR A 83 -1.31 -6.58 -7.23
CA THR A 83 -2.22 -7.02 -8.30
C THR A 83 -2.19 -8.54 -8.49
N LYS A 84 -0.99 -9.17 -8.44
CA LYS A 84 -0.87 -10.63 -8.50
C LYS A 84 -1.45 -11.30 -7.26
N GLY A 85 -1.14 -10.78 -6.08
CA GLY A 85 -1.67 -11.29 -4.81
C GLY A 85 -3.19 -11.30 -4.79
N ILE A 86 -3.82 -10.19 -5.20
CA ILE A 86 -5.28 -10.07 -5.32
C ILE A 86 -5.84 -11.07 -6.33
N ARG A 87 -5.20 -11.26 -7.48
CA ARG A 87 -5.68 -12.21 -8.49
C ARG A 87 -5.60 -13.67 -8.03
N ILE A 88 -4.58 -14.04 -7.26
CA ILE A 88 -4.36 -15.42 -6.80
C ILE A 88 -5.21 -15.73 -5.57
N LEU A 89 -5.29 -14.81 -4.61
CA LEU A 89 -5.89 -15.06 -3.30
C LEU A 89 -7.29 -14.44 -3.14
N GLY A 90 -7.71 -13.60 -4.09
CA GLY A 90 -8.87 -12.73 -3.96
C GLY A 90 -8.54 -11.44 -3.18
N PRO A 91 -9.34 -10.38 -3.39
CA PRO A 91 -9.05 -9.04 -2.88
C PRO A 91 -8.98 -8.98 -1.35
N THR A 92 -9.96 -9.58 -0.67
CA THR A 92 -10.06 -9.55 0.79
C THR A 92 -8.87 -10.25 1.46
N TYR A 93 -8.49 -11.43 0.98
CA TYR A 93 -7.42 -12.22 1.58
C TYR A 93 -6.04 -11.60 1.31
N ALA A 94 -5.78 -11.17 0.07
CA ALA A 94 -4.53 -10.53 -0.30
C ALA A 94 -4.33 -9.23 0.48
N THR A 95 -5.35 -8.37 0.54
CA THR A 95 -5.27 -7.09 1.26
C THR A 95 -5.04 -7.30 2.75
N SER A 96 -5.69 -8.30 3.35
CA SER A 96 -5.49 -8.65 4.77
C SER A 96 -4.03 -9.00 5.08
N ILE A 97 -3.41 -9.83 4.24
CA ILE A 97 -1.98 -10.18 4.38
C ILE A 97 -1.10 -8.95 4.19
N ILE A 98 -1.36 -8.16 3.15
CA ILE A 98 -0.58 -6.96 2.82
C ILE A 98 -0.62 -5.94 3.97
N LEU A 99 -1.80 -5.67 4.54
CA LEU A 99 -1.93 -4.75 5.68
C LEU A 99 -1.20 -5.29 6.92
N THR A 100 -1.30 -6.60 7.18
CA THR A 100 -0.59 -7.25 8.29
C THR A 100 0.92 -7.09 8.15
N SER A 101 1.47 -7.41 6.98
CA SER A 101 2.91 -7.28 6.74
C SER A 101 3.36 -5.82 6.72
N GLN A 102 2.57 -4.88 6.17
CA GLN A 102 2.88 -3.45 6.22
C GLN A 102 3.05 -2.95 7.65
N LEU A 103 2.15 -3.30 8.57
CA LEU A 103 2.26 -2.89 9.98
C LEU A 103 3.48 -3.50 10.68
N LEU A 104 3.78 -4.77 10.41
CA LEU A 104 4.94 -5.44 10.97
C LEU A 104 6.25 -4.78 10.49
N PHE A 105 6.36 -4.53 9.18
CA PHE A 105 7.54 -3.89 8.61
C PHE A 105 7.65 -2.42 9.01
N ALA A 106 6.54 -1.68 9.14
CA ALA A 106 6.55 -0.31 9.66
C ALA A 106 7.15 -0.26 11.07
N LEU A 107 6.68 -1.14 11.97
CA LEU A 107 7.23 -1.22 13.33
C LEU A 107 8.73 -1.56 13.34
N LEU A 108 9.16 -2.49 12.48
CA LEU A 108 10.57 -2.86 12.35
C LEU A 108 11.42 -1.70 11.83
N PHE A 109 10.98 -1.00 10.78
CA PHE A 109 11.71 0.11 10.17
C PHE A 109 11.79 1.31 11.10
N ASP A 110 10.68 1.68 11.75
CA ASP A 110 10.62 2.79 12.71
C ASP A 110 11.51 2.51 13.92
N THR A 111 11.50 1.28 14.45
CA THR A 111 12.32 0.89 15.61
C THR A 111 13.81 0.88 15.29
N LYS A 112 14.18 0.46 14.08
CA LYS A 112 15.58 0.39 13.66
C LYS A 112 16.10 1.72 13.12
N GLY A 113 15.24 2.68 12.79
CA GLY A 113 15.61 3.91 12.09
C GLY A 113 16.23 3.61 10.72
N TRP A 114 15.84 2.48 10.11
CA TRP A 114 16.35 2.11 8.79
C TRP A 114 15.88 3.12 7.74
N LEU A 115 16.63 3.26 6.66
CA LEU A 115 16.27 4.17 5.57
C LEU A 115 16.10 5.62 6.06
N GLY A 116 17.00 6.07 6.95
CA GLY A 116 17.03 7.46 7.42
C GLY A 116 15.80 7.91 8.21
N LEU A 117 14.96 6.97 8.66
CA LEU A 117 13.82 7.25 9.52
C LEU A 117 14.29 7.71 10.90
N GLU A 118 13.55 8.65 11.49
CA GLU A 118 13.73 9.00 12.89
C GLU A 118 13.40 7.78 13.76
N LYS A 119 14.35 7.38 14.60
CA LYS A 119 14.22 6.15 15.38
C LYS A 119 13.14 6.31 16.44
N VAL A 120 12.03 5.62 16.26
CA VAL A 120 10.96 5.58 17.25
C VAL A 120 11.25 4.45 18.24
N PRO A 121 11.39 4.74 19.55
CA PRO A 121 11.64 3.70 20.53
C PRO A 121 10.46 2.71 20.56
N PHE A 122 10.77 1.43 20.38
CA PHE A 122 9.78 0.37 20.47
C PHE A 122 9.20 0.31 21.89
N THR A 123 7.88 0.34 21.97
CA THR A 123 7.15 0.20 23.24
C THR A 123 6.26 -1.05 23.21
N SER A 124 6.07 -1.68 24.37
CA SER A 124 5.14 -2.80 24.51
C SER A 124 3.70 -2.42 24.09
N LYS A 125 3.32 -1.14 24.22
CA LYS A 125 2.03 -0.61 23.76
C LYS A 125 1.87 -0.69 22.24
N GLN A 126 2.90 -0.33 21.48
CA GLN A 126 2.89 -0.46 20.02
C GLN A 126 2.78 -1.93 19.59
N LEU A 127 3.51 -2.83 20.25
CA LEU A 127 3.40 -4.26 19.98
C LEU A 127 1.98 -4.78 20.21
N ILE A 128 1.38 -4.43 21.36
CA ILE A 128 -0.01 -4.80 21.67
C ILE A 128 -0.98 -4.23 20.63
N GLY A 129 -0.82 -2.96 20.23
CA GLY A 129 -1.65 -2.34 19.21
C GLY A 129 -1.56 -3.06 17.86
N VAL A 130 -0.35 -3.38 17.40
CA VAL A 130 -0.13 -4.15 16.16
C VAL A 130 -0.75 -5.55 16.28
N LEU A 131 -0.54 -6.25 17.39
CA LEU A 131 -1.14 -7.57 17.62
C LEU A 131 -2.68 -7.51 17.58
N LEU A 132 -3.29 -6.50 18.20
CA LEU A 132 -4.75 -6.31 18.16
C LEU A 132 -5.27 -6.09 16.74
N ILE A 133 -4.59 -5.28 15.93
CA ILE A 133 -4.97 -5.06 14.53
C ILE A 133 -4.85 -6.36 13.73
N ILE A 134 -3.74 -7.09 13.90
CA ILE A 134 -3.53 -8.39 13.24
C ILE A 134 -4.61 -9.39 13.65
N SER A 135 -4.91 -9.50 14.95
CA SER A 135 -6.00 -10.35 15.46
C SER A 135 -7.35 -9.95 14.86
N GLY A 136 -7.66 -8.65 14.76
CA GLY A 136 -8.89 -8.16 14.12
C GLY A 136 -8.99 -8.58 12.65
N ILE A 137 -7.89 -8.46 11.90
CA ILE A 137 -7.81 -8.91 10.50
C ILE A 137 -8.02 -10.43 10.40
N LEU A 138 -7.43 -11.22 11.30
CA LEU A 138 -7.58 -12.67 11.34
C LEU A 138 -9.04 -13.07 11.62
N VAL A 139 -9.70 -12.43 12.58
CA VAL A 139 -11.12 -12.69 12.90
C VAL A 139 -12.02 -12.37 11.71
N PHE A 140 -11.84 -11.20 11.10
CA PHE A 140 -12.58 -10.79 9.90
C PHE A 140 -12.46 -11.82 8.77
N LYS A 141 -11.25 -12.33 8.56
CA LYS A 141 -10.97 -13.35 7.54
C LYS A 141 -11.55 -14.73 7.89
N LEU A 142 -11.51 -15.16 9.15
CA LEU A 142 -12.09 -16.43 9.60
C LEU A 142 -13.62 -16.46 9.39
N SER A 143 -14.30 -15.33 9.61
CA SER A 143 -15.73 -15.19 9.32
C SER A 143 -16.06 -15.38 7.83
N GLY A 144 -15.20 -14.91 6.93
CA GLY A 144 -15.40 -15.01 5.47
C GLY A 144 -15.20 -16.42 4.89
N ILE A 145 -14.30 -17.23 5.46
CA ILE A 145 -14.06 -18.62 5.02
C ILE A 145 -15.27 -19.50 5.33
N SER A 146 -15.91 -19.28 6.49
CA SER A 146 -17.09 -20.04 6.91
C SER A 146 -18.25 -19.93 5.91
N PHE A 147 -18.52 -18.72 5.40
CA PHE A 147 -19.63 -18.48 4.47
C PHE A 147 -19.44 -19.15 3.10
N LYS A 148 -18.21 -19.15 2.56
CA LYS A 148 -17.90 -19.80 1.27
C LYS A 148 -18.03 -21.33 1.34
N ARG A 149 -17.69 -21.91 2.50
CA ARG A 149 -17.77 -23.36 2.73
C ARG A 149 -19.22 -23.84 2.92
N ILE A 150 -20.06 -23.03 3.57
CA ILE A 150 -21.51 -23.31 3.71
C ILE A 150 -22.20 -23.29 2.34
N LYS A 151 -21.85 -22.33 1.46
CA LYS A 151 -22.45 -22.22 0.11
C LYS A 151 -22.00 -23.30 -0.90
N GLN A 152 -20.99 -24.10 -0.55
CA GLN A 152 -20.59 -25.29 -1.33
C GLN A 152 -21.25 -26.58 -0.80
N LEU A 153 -21.90 -26.52 0.36
CA LEU A 153 -22.58 -27.64 1.01
C LEU A 153 -24.11 -27.58 0.88
N ILE A 154 -24.63 -26.51 0.28
CA ILE A 154 -26.05 -26.30 -0.09
C ILE A 154 -26.10 -26.20 -1.61
#